data_AF-X1JJF7-F1
#
_entry.id   AF-X1JJF7-F1
#
_cell.length_a   1.000
_cell.length_b   1.000
_cell.length_c   1.000
_cell.angle_alpha   90.00
_cell.angle_beta   90.00
_cell.angle_gamma   90.00
#
_symmetry.space_group_name_H-M   'P 1'
#
loop_
_entity.id
_entity.type
_entity.pdbx_description
1 polymer ?
#
loop_
_entity_poly.entity_id
_entity_poly.type
_entity_poly.pdbx_seq_one_letter_code
_entity_poly.pdbx_strand_id
1 'polypeptide(L)' 'KVVIDLFHLAAAEVATIRTRYRIKAGGDLKLKGAPVIFNGVQAEPLKNVELEPNRFGIAVTIEGTTGVIVDWEVHYEV' A
#
# COMPACT_ATOMS: atom_id res chain seq x y z
N LYS A 1 7.33 -2.24 -8.04
CA LYS A 1 7.03 -2.62 -6.64
C LYS A 1 6.85 -1.36 -5.79
N VAL A 2 6.10 -1.42 -4.69
CA VAL A 2 6.05 -0.33 -3.69
C VAL A 2 6.70 -0.84 -2.41
N VAL A 3 7.52 0.00 -1.79
CA VAL A 3 8.10 -0.26 -0.48
C VAL A 3 7.44 0.71 0.51
N ILE A 4 6.99 0.18 1.64
CA ILE A 4 6.30 0.94 2.68
C ILE A 4 7.11 0.81 3.97
N ASP A 5 7.40 1.93 4.61
CA ASP A 5 8.04 1.98 5.92
C ASP A 5 6.99 2.10 7.02
N LEU A 6 6.91 1.07 7.86
CA LEU A 6 6.03 1.01 9.03
C LEU A 6 6.79 1.18 10.35
N PHE A 7 8.00 1.76 10.35
CA PHE A 7 8.83 1.94 11.54
C PHE A 7 8.11 2.70 12.66
N HIS A 8 7.25 3.66 12.31
CA HIS A 8 6.49 4.46 13.28
C HIS A 8 5.14 3.85 13.68
N LEU A 9 4.79 2.64 13.23
CA LEU A 9 3.52 2.01 13.60
C LEU A 9 3.56 1.51 15.06
N ALA A 10 2.74 2.10 15.92
CA ALA A 10 2.71 1.80 17.35
C ALA A 10 1.82 0.58 17.69
N ALA A 11 1.96 0.05 18.92
CA ALA A 11 1.32 -1.19 19.36
C ALA A 11 -0.21 -1.25 19.21
N ALA A 12 -0.90 -0.11 19.31
CA ALA A 12 -2.36 -0.01 19.19
C ALA A 12 -2.83 0.48 17.81
N GLU A 13 -1.91 0.67 16.87
CA GLU A 13 -2.20 1.25 15.57
C GLU A 13 -2.35 0.19 14.49
N VAL A 14 -3.09 0.58 13.44
CA VAL A 14 -3.37 -0.25 12.28
C VAL A 14 -3.06 0.52 11.01
N ALA A 15 -2.31 -0.11 10.11
CA ALA A 15 -2.10 0.36 8.75
C ALA A 15 -2.77 -0.60 7.75
N THR A 16 -3.68 -0.07 6.94
CA THR A 16 -4.39 -0.81 5.89
C THR A 16 -3.94 -0.34 4.52
N ILE A 17 -3.39 -1.25 3.72
CA ILE A 17 -2.90 -0.99 2.37
C ILE A 17 -3.87 -1.60 1.36
N ARG A 18 -4.24 -0.81 0.36
CA ARG A 18 -5.13 -1.23 -0.74
C ARG A 18 -4.53 -0.90 -2.08
N THR A 19 -4.45 -1.90 -2.94
CA THR A 19 -4.00 -1.75 -4.31
C THR A 19 -5.20 -1.75 -5.25
N ARG A 20 -5.30 -0.75 -6.11
CA ARG A 20 -6.38 -0.59 -7.08
C ARG A 20 -5.82 -0.50 -8.49
N TYR A 21 -6.54 -1.08 -9.44
CA TYR A 21 -6.18 -1.11 -10.85
C TYR A 21 -7.34 -0.66 -11.72
N ARG A 22 -7.01 -0.02 -12.84
CA ARG A 22 -7.97 0.20 -13.93
C ARG A 22 -7.98 -1.00 -14.87
N ILE A 23 -9.17 -1.44 -15.25
CA ILE A 23 -9.38 -2.53 -16.23
C ILE A 23 -9.28 -2.00 -17.67
N LYS A 24 -9.62 -0.72 -17.89
CA LYS A 24 -9.60 -0.06 -19.20
C LYS A 24 -9.18 1.40 -19.08
N ALA A 25 -8.73 1.98 -20.19
CA ALA A 25 -8.41 3.40 -20.28
C ALA A 25 -9.63 4.26 -19.90
N GLY A 26 -9.42 5.28 -19.05
CA GLY A 26 -10.48 6.17 -18.57
C GLY A 26 -11.50 5.53 -17.61
N GLY A 27 -11.33 4.25 -17.24
CA GLY A 27 -12.21 3.59 -16.27
C GLY A 27 -11.88 3.91 -14.80
N ASP A 28 -12.77 3.51 -13.91
CA ASP A 28 -12.54 3.61 -12.46
C ASP A 28 -11.42 2.68 -11.98
N LEU A 29 -10.78 3.07 -10.89
CA LEU A 29 -9.90 2.20 -10.10
C LEU A 29 -10.76 1.20 -9.31
N LYS A 30 -10.50 -0.09 -9.50
CA LYS A 30 -11.15 -1.18 -8.74
C LYS A 30 -10.13 -1.83 -7.81
N LEU A 31 -10.58 -2.22 -6.61
CA LEU A 31 -9.74 -2.94 -5.65
C LEU A 31 -9.31 -4.28 -6.25
N LYS A 32 -8.02 -4.59 -6.15
CA LYS A 32 -7.45 -5.88 -6.53
C LYS A 32 -7.11 -6.64 -5.26
N GLY A 33 -7.75 -7.79 -5.08
CA GLY A 33 -7.55 -8.65 -3.91
C GLY A 33 -8.08 -8.05 -2.61
N ALA A 34 -7.74 -8.69 -1.50
CA ALA A 34 -8.04 -8.18 -0.16
C ALA A 34 -7.03 -7.11 0.27
N PRO A 35 -7.43 -6.11 1.09
CA PRO A 35 -6.48 -5.21 1.73
C PRO A 35 -5.43 -5.96 2.55
N VAL A 36 -4.20 -5.45 2.57
CA VAL A 36 -3.15 -5.93 3.47
C VAL A 36 -3.21 -5.10 4.74
N ILE A 37 -3.25 -5.76 5.90
CA ILE A 37 -3.40 -5.10 7.20
C ILE A 37 -2.19 -5.43 8.05
N PHE A 38 -1.54 -4.39 8.57
CA PHE A 38 -0.47 -4.47 9.55
C PHE A 38 -0.94 -3.84 10.86
N ASN A 39 -0.74 -4.53 11.97
CA ASN A 39 -1.15 -4.09 13.29
C ASN A 39 0.04 -4.09 14.23
N GLY A 40 0.09 -3.08 15.09
CA GLY A 40 1.08 -3.00 16.14
C GLY A 40 2.50 -2.76 15.63
N VAL A 41 3.46 -2.82 16.57
CA VAL A 41 4.88 -2.67 16.28
C VAL A 41 5.34 -3.76 15.31
N GLN A 42 5.98 -3.35 14.21
CA GLN A 42 6.50 -4.26 13.21
C GLN A 42 7.93 -4.67 13.53
N ALA A 43 8.20 -5.98 13.62
CA ALA A 43 9.56 -6.49 13.78
C ALA A 43 10.46 -6.18 12.56
N GLU A 44 9.88 -6.31 11.36
CA GLU A 44 10.49 -5.93 10.08
C GLU A 44 9.68 -4.76 9.50
N PRO A 45 10.10 -3.49 9.66
CA PRO A 45 9.27 -2.33 9.35
C PRO A 45 9.08 -2.09 7.84
N LEU A 46 10.05 -2.49 7.01
CA LEU A 46 9.97 -2.34 5.56
C LEU A 46 9.12 -3.47 4.96
N LYS A 47 8.02 -3.09 4.29
CA LYS A 47 7.09 -4.03 3.64
C LYS A 47 7.08 -3.82 2.13
N ASN A 48 7.21 -4.92 1.40
CA ASN A 48 7.02 -4.92 -0.04
C ASN A 48 5.55 -5.14 -0.39
N VAL A 49 5.03 -4.31 -1.29
CA VAL A 49 3.74 -4.48 -1.94
C VAL A 49 3.99 -4.68 -3.43
N GLU A 50 3.78 -5.92 -3.87
CA GLU A 50 3.97 -6.28 -5.27
C GLU A 50 2.88 -5.67 -6.14
N LEU A 51 3.31 -5.03 -7.23
CA LEU A 51 2.43 -4.45 -8.22
C LEU A 51 2.55 -5.22 -9.52
N GLU A 52 1.40 -5.57 -10.10
CA GLU A 52 1.34 -6.13 -11.44
C GLU A 52 1.50 -4.99 -12.47
N PRO A 53 2.21 -5.20 -13.59
CA PRO A 53 2.24 -4.23 -14.67
C PRO A 53 0.81 -3.91 -15.17
N ASN A 54 0.46 -2.63 -15.26
CA ASN A 54 -0.82 -2.20 -15.81
C ASN A 54 -0.70 -0.91 -16.61
N ARG A 55 -1.07 -0.98 -17.89
CA ARG A 55 -1.06 0.15 -18.83
C ARG A 55 -2.15 1.19 -18.58
N PHE A 56 -3.20 0.87 -17.82
CA PHE A 56 -4.36 1.75 -17.67
C PHE A 56 -4.32 2.63 -16.42
N GLY A 57 -3.57 2.22 -15.40
CA GLY A 57 -3.39 2.96 -14.16
C GLY A 57 -3.46 2.08 -12.91
N ILE A 58 -2.63 2.41 -11.93
CA ILE A 58 -2.51 1.74 -10.64
C ILE A 58 -2.60 2.81 -9.56
N ALA A 59 -3.22 2.50 -8.43
CA ALA A 59 -3.17 3.32 -7.23
C ALA A 59 -2.95 2.45 -6.00
N VAL A 60 -2.04 2.87 -5.13
CA VAL A 60 -1.84 2.29 -3.80
C VAL A 60 -2.29 3.33 -2.79
N THR A 61 -3.14 2.93 -1.86
CA THR A 61 -3.57 3.80 -0.76
C THR A 61 -3.21 3.14 0.56
N ILE A 62 -2.67 3.94 1.46
CA ILE A 62 -2.35 3.53 2.83
C ILE A 62 -3.24 4.35 3.75
N GLU A 63 -3.96 3.66 4.62
CA GLU A 63 -4.81 4.27 5.64
C GLU A 63 -4.30 3.83 7.01
N GLY A 64 -3.87 4.78 7.83
CA GLY A 64 -3.50 4.56 9.22
C GLY A 64 -4.62 5.00 10.18
N THR A 65 -4.56 4.52 11.42
CA THR A 65 -5.25 5.14 12.56
C THR A 65 -4.61 6.50 12.92
N THR A 66 -5.29 7.33 13.70
CA THR A 66 -4.77 8.66 14.11
C THR A 66 -3.37 8.57 14.71
N GLY A 67 -2.42 9.38 14.19
CA GLY A 67 -1.04 9.42 14.67
C GLY A 67 -0.04 8.62 13.83
N VAL A 68 -0.51 7.75 12.93
CA VAL A 68 0.36 6.94 12.07
C VAL A 68 1.02 7.82 11.00
N ILE A 69 2.35 7.89 11.05
CA ILE A 69 3.19 8.42 9.96
C ILE A 69 3.68 7.22 9.14
N VAL A 70 3.23 7.13 7.90
CA VAL A 70 3.66 6.11 6.93
C VAL A 70 4.34 6.79 5.76
N ASP A 71 5.59 6.43 5.53
CA ASP A 71 6.32 6.82 4.34
C ASP A 71 6.26 5.68 3.31
N TRP A 72 6.16 6.04 2.03
CA TRP A 72 6.13 5.08 0.94
C TRP A 72 6.92 5.58 -0.25
N GLU A 73 7.52 4.63 -0.96
CA GLU A 73 8.25 4.89 -2.19
C GLU A 73 7.82 3.88 -3.26
N VAL A 74 7.58 4.36 -4.48
CA VAL A 74 7.26 3.50 -5.63
C VAL A 74 8.47 3.39 -6.54
N HIS A 75 8.92 2.17 -6.77
CA HIS A 75 9.95 1.84 -7.74
C HIS A 75 9.31 1.20 -8.97
N TYR A 76 9.41 1.89 -10.11
CA TYR A 76 9.07 1.34 -11.42
C TYR A 76 10.35 0.93 -12.14
N GLU A 77 10.59 -0.38 -12.24
CA GLU A 77 11.57 -0.95 -13.17
C GLU A 77 10.80 -1.42 -14.40
N VAL A 78 11.30 -1.03 -15.58
CA VAL A 78 10.76 -1.39 -16.90
C VAL A 78 11.37 -2.69 -17.39
#